data_AF-A0A6G1R1L6-F1
#
_entry.id   AF-A0A6G1R1L6-F1
#
_cell.length_a   1.000
_cell.length_b   1.000
_cell.length_c   1.000
_cell.angle_alpha   90.00
_cell.angle_beta   90.00
_cell.angle_gamma   90.00
#
_symmetry.space_group_name_H-M   'P 1'
#
loop_
_entity.id
_entity.type
_entity.pdbx_description
1 polymer ?
#
loop_
_entity_poly.entity_id
_entity_poly.type
_entity_poly.pdbx_seq_one_letter_code
_entity_poly.pdbx_strand_id
1 'polypeptide(L)'
;MWQRGHQVILSYEEDVEVEEHCELWPAIPYWWGNKTATRALIRYLEHMKRMGRPEKFFVAGINLTENLRYILVHPFGSLKKMTLRSLPCLKIWIKQQYPGPRKECINIIAGDFIGNNDFVKDVIELNTKINPPLHCQRGGTESISLPASSS
;
A
#
# COMPACT_ATOMS: atom_id res chain seq x y z
N MET A 1 7.98 -16.90 5.90
CA MET A 1 8.70 -15.70 5.45
C MET A 1 10.21 -15.90 5.50
N TRP A 2 10.79 -16.17 6.69
CA TRP A 2 12.22 -16.46 6.83
C TRP A 2 12.74 -17.64 6.00
N GLN A 3 12.04 -18.77 6.00
CA GLN A 3 12.40 -19.93 5.16
C GLN A 3 12.39 -19.63 3.64
N ARG A 4 11.75 -18.54 3.23
CA ARG A 4 11.72 -18.08 1.83
C ARG A 4 12.68 -16.92 1.57
N GLY A 5 13.63 -16.65 2.48
CA GLY A 5 14.61 -15.57 2.36
C GLY A 5 14.03 -14.16 2.43
N HIS A 6 12.80 -13.98 2.91
CA HIS A 6 12.20 -12.65 3.03
C HIS A 6 12.75 -11.95 4.28
N GLN A 7 13.11 -10.68 4.13
CA GLN A 7 13.38 -9.79 5.26
C GLN A 7 12.06 -9.38 5.91
N VAL A 8 12.01 -9.41 7.24
CA VAL A 8 10.83 -9.03 8.01
C VAL A 8 11.24 -7.98 9.03
N ILE A 9 10.42 -6.93 9.12
CA ILE A 9 10.58 -5.82 10.07
C ILE A 9 9.51 -5.98 11.14
N LEU A 10 9.94 -6.04 12.40
CA LEU A 10 9.05 -6.02 13.55
C LEU A 10 9.18 -4.65 14.22
N SER A 11 8.17 -3.80 14.05
CA SER A 11 8.11 -2.49 14.71
C SER A 11 7.39 -2.61 16.04
N TYR A 12 7.94 -2.01 17.09
CA TYR A 12 7.36 -1.97 18.42
C TYR A 12 7.24 -0.51 18.91
N GLU A 13 6.18 -0.22 19.66
CA GLU A 13 5.84 1.16 20.05
C GLU A 13 6.47 1.59 21.38
N GLU A 14 6.75 0.64 22.27
CA GLU A 14 7.40 0.93 23.56
C GLU A 14 8.90 1.11 23.36
N ASP A 15 9.40 2.33 23.61
CA ASP A 15 10.80 2.68 23.39
C ASP A 15 11.74 1.87 24.31
N VAL A 16 11.32 1.59 25.55
CA VAL A 16 12.12 0.80 26.50
C VAL A 16 12.42 -0.60 25.95
N GLU A 17 11.41 -1.26 25.39
CA GLU A 17 11.57 -2.60 24.80
C GLU A 17 12.45 -2.56 23.55
N VAL A 18 12.37 -1.48 22.75
CA VAL A 18 13.23 -1.29 21.56
C VAL A 18 14.69 -1.05 21.95
N GLU A 19 14.94 -0.38 23.07
CA GLU A 19 16.30 -0.19 23.60
C GLU A 19 16.89 -1.50 24.14
N GLU A 20 16.08 -2.34 24.77
CA GLU A 20 16.50 -3.65 25.29
C GLU A 20 16.71 -4.70 24.18
N HIS A 21 15.94 -4.60 23.09
CA HIS A 21 15.94 -5.57 21.98
C HIS A 21 16.37 -4.93 20.66
N CYS A 22 17.66 -5.08 20.31
CA CYS A 22 18.24 -4.47 19.11
C CYS A 22 17.69 -5.01 17.78
N GLU A 23 16.98 -6.14 17.81
CA GLU A 23 16.24 -6.70 16.68
C GLU A 23 14.93 -5.96 16.38
N LEU A 24 14.40 -5.19 17.33
CA LEU A 24 13.15 -4.44 17.15
C LEU A 24 13.41 -3.15 16.38
N TRP A 25 12.49 -2.86 15.47
CA TRP A 25 12.44 -1.56 14.82
C TRP A 25 11.65 -0.59 15.71
N PRO A 26 12.04 0.69 15.79
CA PRO A 26 11.23 1.71 16.47
C PRO A 26 9.85 1.84 15.83
N ALA A 27 8.96 2.52 16.56
CA ALA A 27 7.61 2.80 16.12
C ALA A 27 7.58 3.41 14.71
N ILE A 28 6.76 2.83 13.83
CA ILE A 28 6.52 3.37 12.49
C ILE A 28 5.42 4.43 12.58
N PRO A 29 5.67 5.70 12.19
CA PRO A 29 4.67 6.76 12.24
C PRO A 29 3.39 6.39 11.48
N TYR A 30 2.24 6.63 12.10
CA TYR A 30 0.94 6.28 11.54
C TYR A 30 0.09 7.52 11.25
N TRP A 31 -0.22 7.76 9.97
CA TRP A 31 -1.15 8.81 9.56
C TRP A 31 -2.60 8.38 9.77
N TRP A 32 -3.07 8.57 11.00
CA TRP A 32 -4.44 8.30 11.38
C TRP A 32 -5.32 9.55 11.19
N GLY A 33 -6.16 9.56 10.16
CA GLY A 33 -7.00 10.74 9.88
C GLY A 33 -8.12 10.99 10.91
N ASN A 34 -8.52 9.96 11.68
CA ASN A 34 -9.67 9.98 12.59
C ASN A 34 -10.93 10.59 11.94
N LYS A 35 -11.20 10.25 10.68
CA LYS A 35 -12.31 10.84 9.91
C LYS A 35 -13.42 9.83 9.70
N THR A 36 -14.63 10.37 9.62
CA THR A 36 -15.87 9.60 9.47
C THR A 36 -16.32 9.58 8.01
N ALA A 37 -16.03 10.66 7.27
CA ALA A 37 -16.27 10.77 5.84
C ALA A 37 -15.01 10.48 5.01
N THR A 38 -15.14 9.65 3.97
CA THR A 38 -14.08 9.33 3.00
C THR A 38 -13.39 10.55 2.41
N ARG A 39 -14.16 11.57 2.00
CA ARG A 39 -13.59 12.78 1.40
C ARG A 39 -12.72 13.54 2.40
N ALA A 40 -13.11 13.57 3.67
CA ALA A 40 -12.32 14.21 4.72
C ALA A 40 -11.02 13.43 4.99
N LEU A 41 -11.08 12.10 4.98
CA LEU A 41 -9.90 11.24 5.09
C LEU A 41 -8.93 11.46 3.92
N ILE A 42 -9.42 11.45 2.68
CA ILE A 42 -8.57 11.70 1.50
C ILE A 42 -7.93 13.09 1.58
N ARG A 43 -8.69 14.13 1.96
CA ARG A 43 -8.14 15.49 2.13
C ARG A 43 -7.04 15.54 3.19
N TYR A 44 -7.21 14.81 4.29
CA TYR A 44 -6.18 14.68 5.32
C TYR A 44 -4.92 13.99 4.76
N LEU A 45 -5.06 12.85 4.08
CA LEU A 45 -3.91 12.13 3.52
C LEU A 45 -3.17 12.93 2.45
N GLU A 46 -3.89 13.66 1.59
CA GLU A 46 -3.28 14.58 0.61
C GLU A 46 -2.58 15.76 1.28
N HIS A 47 -3.15 16.28 2.37
CA HIS A 47 -2.48 17.30 3.17
C HIS A 47 -1.15 16.78 3.73
N MET A 48 -1.15 15.59 4.33
CA MET A 48 0.07 14.95 4.88
C MET A 48 1.13 14.73 3.80
N LYS A 49 0.73 14.24 2.61
CA LYS A 49 1.63 14.08 1.46
C LYS A 49 2.30 15.40 1.06
N ARG A 50 1.54 16.50 1.01
CA ARG A 50 2.04 17.82 0.63
C ARG A 50 3.02 18.38 1.67
N MET A 51 2.76 18.15 2.95
CA MET A 51 3.68 18.54 4.03
C MET A 51 5.01 17.79 3.90
N GLY A 52 4.95 16.53 3.48
CA GLY A 52 6.09 15.69 3.14
C GLY A 52 6.09 14.41 3.94
N ARG A 53 6.44 13.30 3.28
CA ARG A 53 6.57 12.02 3.96
C ARG A 53 7.70 12.02 4.99
N PRO A 54 7.58 11.21 6.06
CA PRO A 54 8.74 10.82 6.87
C PRO A 54 9.86 10.21 6.03
N GLU A 55 11.09 10.39 6.49
CA GLU A 55 12.29 9.85 5.84
C GLU A 55 12.25 8.31 5.78
N LYS A 56 11.83 7.67 6.87
CA LYS A 56 11.74 6.21 7.02
C LYS A 56 10.36 5.66 6.59
N PHE A 57 10.05 4.45 7.03
CA PHE A 57 8.71 3.88 6.88
C PHE A 57 7.66 4.74 7.59
N PHE A 58 6.46 4.76 7.04
CA PHE A 58 5.29 5.35 7.68
C PHE A 58 4.04 4.62 7.17
N VAL A 59 2.91 4.79 7.83
CA VAL A 59 1.66 4.13 7.42
C VAL A 59 0.63 5.18 7.06
N ALA A 60 0.09 5.08 5.84
CA ALA A 60 -1.13 5.79 5.46
C ALA A 60 -2.34 4.95 5.88
N GLY A 61 -2.97 5.33 6.99
CA GLY A 61 -4.17 4.67 7.49
C GLY A 61 -5.41 5.11 6.73
N ILE A 62 -6.07 4.18 6.05
CA ILE A 62 -7.33 4.43 5.35
C ILE A 62 -8.58 4.06 6.19
N ASN A 63 -8.38 3.84 7.49
CA ASN A 63 -9.43 3.50 8.44
C ASN A 63 -10.39 4.67 8.64
N LEU A 64 -11.70 4.40 8.55
CA LEU A 64 -12.77 5.36 8.86
C LEU A 64 -13.32 5.05 10.26
N THR A 65 -13.15 5.99 11.20
CA THR A 65 -13.51 5.81 12.62
C THR A 65 -14.99 5.48 12.84
N GLU A 66 -15.88 6.06 12.02
CA GLU A 66 -17.31 5.79 12.12
C GLU A 66 -17.72 4.47 11.48
N ASN A 67 -16.97 3.88 10.55
CA ASN A 67 -17.38 2.59 9.98
C ASN A 67 -17.42 1.51 11.07
N LEU A 68 -16.44 1.46 11.96
CA LEU A 68 -16.42 0.53 13.08
C LEU A 68 -17.53 0.82 14.10
N ARG A 69 -17.64 2.07 14.56
CA ARG A 69 -18.67 2.45 15.54
C ARG A 69 -20.09 2.30 14.97
N TYR A 70 -20.30 2.62 13.70
CA TYR A 70 -21.60 2.49 13.03
C TYR A 70 -21.96 1.03 12.73
N ILE A 71 -21.00 0.19 12.33
CA ILE A 71 -21.18 -1.28 12.20
C ILE A 71 -21.64 -1.87 13.53
N LEU A 72 -20.99 -1.49 14.64
CA LEU A 72 -21.32 -1.97 15.98
C LEU A 72 -22.71 -1.52 16.44
N VAL A 73 -23.16 -0.33 16.00
CA VAL A 73 -24.44 0.27 16.44
C VAL A 73 -25.59 -0.06 15.48
N HIS A 74 -25.33 -0.55 14.26
CA HIS A 74 -26.35 -0.89 13.26
C HIS A 74 -26.14 -2.28 12.63
N PRO A 75 -26.31 -3.39 13.38
CA PRO A 75 -26.13 -4.75 12.86
C PRO A 75 -27.08 -5.12 11.71
N PHE A 76 -28.23 -4.43 11.59
CA PHE A 76 -29.22 -4.62 10.52
C PHE A 76 -29.23 -3.48 9.48
N GLY A 77 -28.40 -2.44 9.69
CA GLY A 77 -28.18 -1.38 8.71
C GLY A 77 -27.14 -1.85 7.70
N SER A 78 -27.54 -2.03 6.44
CA SER A 78 -26.70 -2.63 5.39
C SER A 78 -25.34 -1.94 5.24
N LEU A 79 -24.30 -2.54 5.83
CA LEU A 79 -22.87 -2.22 5.63
C LEU A 79 -22.57 -2.07 4.13
N LYS A 80 -23.18 -2.95 3.33
CA LYS A 80 -23.11 -2.95 1.86
C LYS A 80 -23.52 -1.59 1.26
N LYS A 81 -24.58 -0.93 1.71
CA LYS A 81 -25.09 0.32 1.09
C LYS A 81 -24.18 1.54 1.32
N MET A 82 -23.45 1.59 2.44
CA MET A 82 -22.53 2.70 2.76
C MET A 82 -21.10 2.44 2.29
N THR A 83 -20.58 1.23 2.53
CA THR A 83 -19.29 0.73 2.00
C THR A 83 -19.27 0.87 0.47
N LEU A 84 -20.35 0.53 -0.25
CA LEU A 84 -20.41 0.71 -1.70
C LEU A 84 -20.30 2.17 -2.20
N ARG A 85 -20.60 3.19 -1.38
CA ARG A 85 -20.49 4.61 -1.78
C ARG A 85 -19.12 5.23 -1.50
N SER A 86 -18.46 4.83 -0.43
CA SER A 86 -17.16 5.35 0.00
C SER A 86 -15.97 4.64 -0.65
N LEU A 87 -16.07 3.32 -0.86
CA LEU A 87 -14.96 2.51 -1.36
C LEU A 87 -14.49 2.88 -2.77
N PRO A 88 -15.35 3.30 -3.72
CA PRO A 88 -14.87 3.71 -5.04
C PRO A 88 -13.89 4.89 -4.97
N CYS A 89 -14.15 5.88 -4.12
CA CYS A 89 -13.27 7.05 -3.95
C CYS A 89 -11.94 6.67 -3.28
N LEU A 90 -11.97 5.82 -2.25
CA LEU A 90 -10.74 5.31 -1.62
C LEU A 90 -9.94 4.45 -2.59
N LYS A 91 -10.61 3.62 -3.39
CA LYS A 91 -9.97 2.77 -4.42
C LYS A 91 -9.27 3.61 -5.48
N ILE A 92 -9.94 4.67 -5.96
CA ILE A 92 -9.34 5.64 -6.90
C ILE A 92 -8.10 6.28 -6.26
N TRP A 93 -8.21 6.73 -5.02
CA TRP A 93 -7.09 7.33 -4.30
C TRP A 93 -5.92 6.36 -4.17
N ILE A 94 -6.15 5.11 -3.76
CA ILE A 94 -5.10 4.07 -3.64
C ILE A 94 -4.38 3.88 -4.97
N LYS A 95 -5.11 3.64 -6.07
CA LYS A 95 -4.53 3.40 -7.40
C LYS A 95 -3.70 4.58 -7.92
N GLN A 96 -3.96 5.80 -7.44
CA GLN A 96 -3.19 7.00 -7.79
C GLN A 96 -1.88 7.14 -7.03
N GLN A 97 -1.69 6.42 -5.92
CA GLN A 97 -0.45 6.53 -5.14
C GLN A 97 0.75 5.99 -5.92
N TYR A 98 1.93 6.46 -5.57
CA TYR A 98 3.18 6.06 -6.24
C TYR A 98 4.20 5.66 -5.18
N PRO A 99 4.83 4.47 -5.26
CA PRO A 99 5.88 4.07 -4.33
C PRO A 99 7.22 4.74 -4.67
N GLY A 100 8.11 4.84 -3.68
CA GLY A 100 9.46 5.38 -3.88
C GLY A 100 9.82 6.53 -2.95
N PRO A 101 10.98 7.17 -3.17
CA PRO A 101 11.56 8.12 -2.22
C PRO A 101 11.06 9.56 -2.39
N ARG A 102 10.27 9.87 -3.43
CA ARG A 102 9.79 11.25 -3.65
C ARG A 102 8.91 11.71 -2.50
N LYS A 103 8.90 13.02 -2.25
CA LYS A 103 8.19 13.67 -1.12
C LYS A 103 6.73 13.24 -0.96
N GLU A 104 6.03 13.02 -2.07
CA GLU A 104 4.60 12.71 -2.11
C GLU A 104 4.29 11.19 -2.20
N CYS A 105 5.33 10.35 -2.25
CA CYS A 105 5.18 8.90 -2.39
C CYS A 105 4.73 8.23 -1.08
N ILE A 106 3.96 7.15 -1.23
CA ILE A 106 3.47 6.31 -0.11
C ILE A 106 4.21 4.98 -0.12
N ASN A 107 4.55 4.44 1.06
CA ASN A 107 5.24 3.15 1.23
C ASN A 107 4.35 2.05 1.85
N ILE A 108 3.53 2.36 2.85
CA ILE A 108 2.63 1.40 3.51
C ILE A 108 1.22 1.98 3.56
N ILE A 109 0.23 1.19 3.14
CA ILE A 109 -1.20 1.53 3.24
C ILE A 109 -1.85 0.48 4.13
N ALA A 110 -2.49 0.91 5.22
CA ALA A 110 -3.18 0.03 6.16
C ALA A 110 -4.67 0.36 6.18
N GLY A 111 -5.51 -0.68 6.19
CA GLY A 111 -6.95 -0.56 6.16
C GLY A 111 -7.66 -1.75 6.83
N ASP A 112 -8.76 -1.48 7.53
CA ASP A 112 -9.63 -2.49 8.12
C ASP A 112 -10.60 -3.05 7.05
N PHE A 113 -11.08 -4.29 7.23
CA PHE A 113 -12.06 -4.98 6.36
C PHE A 113 -11.59 -5.30 4.93
N ILE A 114 -10.47 -6.00 4.83
CA ILE A 114 -9.81 -6.40 3.59
C ILE A 114 -10.53 -7.58 2.87
N GLY A 115 -11.39 -8.32 3.57
CA GLY A 115 -11.85 -9.65 3.15
C GLY A 115 -12.80 -9.74 1.95
N ASN A 116 -13.27 -8.62 1.37
CA ASN A 116 -14.28 -8.68 0.30
C ASN A 116 -14.04 -7.71 -0.88
N ASN A 117 -12.84 -7.12 -0.99
CA ASN A 117 -12.52 -6.09 -1.98
C ASN A 117 -11.13 -6.32 -2.61
N ASP A 118 -10.91 -5.80 -3.82
CA ASP A 118 -9.60 -5.80 -4.50
C ASP A 118 -8.52 -4.95 -3.79
N PHE A 119 -8.71 -4.54 -2.53
CA PHE A 119 -7.81 -3.65 -1.80
C PHE A 119 -6.36 -4.14 -1.80
N VAL A 120 -6.14 -5.40 -1.39
CA VAL A 120 -4.79 -6.00 -1.36
C VAL A 120 -4.19 -6.01 -2.74
N LYS A 121 -4.98 -6.41 -3.74
CA LYS A 121 -4.56 -6.49 -5.14
C LYS A 121 -4.14 -5.10 -5.65
N ASP A 122 -4.96 -4.08 -5.43
CA ASP A 122 -4.69 -2.71 -5.86
C ASP A 122 -3.42 -2.15 -5.19
N VAL A 123 -3.21 -2.43 -3.90
CA VAL A 123 -2.00 -2.01 -3.18
C VAL A 123 -0.76 -2.73 -3.72
N ILE A 124 -0.83 -4.05 -3.95
CA ILE A 124 0.27 -4.83 -4.54
C ILE A 124 0.61 -4.32 -5.94
N GLU A 125 -0.39 -4.03 -6.76
CA GLU A 125 -0.24 -3.56 -8.14
C GLU A 125 0.52 -2.23 -8.22
N LEU A 126 0.47 -1.38 -7.18
CA LEU A 126 1.27 -0.15 -7.13
C LEU A 126 2.77 -0.40 -7.26
N ASN A 127 3.28 -1.54 -6.78
CA ASN A 127 4.71 -1.86 -6.85
C ASN A 127 5.19 -2.05 -8.30
N THR A 128 4.29 -2.37 -9.24
CA THR A 128 4.64 -2.48 -10.67
C THR A 128 5.07 -1.14 -11.29
N LYS A 129 4.70 -0.01 -10.67
CA LYS A 129 5.07 1.33 -11.15
C LYS A 129 6.57 1.63 -11.06
N ILE A 130 7.29 0.93 -10.17
CA ILE A 130 8.74 1.04 -10.00
C ILE A 130 9.47 -0.27 -10.29
N ASN A 131 8.77 -1.40 -10.28
CA ASN A 131 9.28 -2.72 -10.63
C ASN A 131 8.37 -3.35 -11.70
N PRO A 132 8.36 -2.84 -12.94
CA PRO A 132 7.54 -3.41 -14.00
C PRO A 132 7.95 -4.88 -14.22
N PRO A 133 7.00 -5.80 -14.43
CA PRO A 133 7.34 -7.18 -14.75
C PRO A 133 8.21 -7.18 -16.01
N LEU A 134 9.34 -7.90 -15.95
CA LEU A 134 10.22 -8.05 -17.10
C LEU A 134 9.40 -8.60 -18.26
N HIS A 135 9.27 -7.82 -19.33
CA HIS A 135 8.67 -8.32 -20.55
C HIS A 135 9.66 -9.34 -21.14
N CYS A 136 9.35 -10.64 -21.03
CA CYS A 136 10.05 -11.62 -21.85
C CYS A 136 9.76 -11.27 -23.31
N GLN A 137 10.73 -10.66 -24.00
CA GLN A 137 10.72 -10.66 -25.46
C GLN A 137 10.91 -12.11 -25.87
N ARG A 138 9.83 -12.73 -26.34
CA ARG A 138 9.90 -14.03 -26.99
C ARG A 138 10.63 -13.77 -28.32
N GLY A 139 11.95 -13.97 -28.32
CA GLY A 139 12.81 -13.74 -29.47
C GLY A 139 12.22 -14.43 -30.70
N GLY A 140 11.94 -13.64 -31.73
CA GLY A 140 11.66 -14.15 -33.05
C GLY A 140 12.91 -14.83 -33.58
N THR A 141 12.75 -16.05 -34.07
CA THR A 141 13.79 -16.80 -34.78
C THR A 141 14.12 -16.08 -36.08
N GLU A 142 15.14 -15.23 -36.09
CA GLU A 142 15.83 -14.87 -37.33
C GLU A 142 16.99 -15.84 -37.53
N SER A 143 16.77 -16.81 -38.43
CA SER A 143 17.82 -17.66 -38.97
C SER A 143 18.76 -16.81 -39.82
N ILE A 144 19.93 -16.48 -39.30
CA ILE A 144 21.02 -15.87 -40.06
C ILE A 144 21.76 -17.01 -40.77
N SER A 145 21.56 -17.11 -42.09
CA SER A 145 22.35 -17.97 -42.98
C SER A 145 23.72 -17.33 -43.22
N LEU A 146 24.80 -18.03 -42.87
CA LEU A 146 26.17 -17.63 -43.22
C LEU A 146 26.47 -17.96 -44.69
N PRO A 147 27.18 -17.10 -45.45
CA PRO A 147 27.55 -17.41 -46.82
C PRO A 147 28.71 -18.41 -46.88
N ALA A 148 28.62 -19.36 -47.82
CA ALA A 148 29.66 -20.35 -48.10
C ALA A 148 30.87 -19.68 -48.75
N SER A 149 32.06 -19.95 -48.21
CA SER A 149 33.35 -19.62 -48.82
C SER A 149 33.68 -20.62 -49.91
N SER A 150 33.83 -20.14 -51.14
CA SER A 150 34.33 -20.88 -52.30
C SER A 150 35.85 -21.09 -52.21
N SER A 151 36.29 -22.32 -52.52
CA SER A 151 37.70 -22.69 -52.78
C SER A 151 38.09 -22.40 -54.22
#